data_AF-A0A4Z0F9A0-F1
#
_entry.id   AF-A0A4Z0F9A0-F1
#
_cell.length_a   1.000
_cell.length_b   1.000
_cell.length_c   1.000
_cell.angle_alpha   90.00
_cell.angle_beta   90.00
_cell.angle_gamma   90.00
#
_symmetry.space_group_name_H-M   'P 1'
#
loop_
_entity.id
_entity.type
_entity.pdbx_description
1 polymer ?
#
loop_
_entity_poly.entity_id
_entity_poly.type
_entity_poly.pdbx_seq_one_letter_code
_entity_poly.pdbx_strand_id
1 'polypeptide(L)'
;MIERTFQNVPEDDMDKADQHEYLVALGWDRGTTWQDLLRSKRVLIISEAGAGKTYECQAQSRLLWDRGEPAFFVELASLASQPLRDLLDNDEAARLGAWRVSQSDTATFFLDSFDELTLSVGSFRQALKNLKKAVNGKLGQTRIVITTRPIPIDEKLVREILPVPDLPSPLEGSQEESFANHAMRRGLGKPSRPDSDEVSA
;
A
#
# COMPACT_ATOMS: atom_id res chain seq x y z
N MET A 1 25.99 -7.25 7.32
CA MET A 1 24.63 -7.61 6.85
C MET A 1 24.67 -7.44 5.34
N ILE A 2 24.29 -8.45 4.56
CA ILE A 2 24.23 -8.30 3.10
C ILE A 2 22.96 -7.52 2.81
N GLU A 3 23.09 -6.36 2.15
CA GLU A 3 21.94 -5.60 1.67
C GLU A 3 21.44 -6.24 0.37
N ARG A 4 20.20 -6.75 0.38
CA ARG A 4 19.60 -7.31 -0.82
C ARG A 4 19.25 -6.20 -1.80
N THR A 5 19.55 -6.46 -3.06
CA THR A 5 19.20 -5.62 -4.21
C THR A 5 18.18 -6.34 -5.09
N PHE A 6 17.20 -5.59 -5.61
CA PHE A 6 16.15 -6.06 -6.51
C PHE A 6 16.31 -5.49 -7.90
N GLN A 7 15.99 -6.27 -8.93
CA GLN A 7 15.98 -5.80 -10.31
C GLN A 7 14.55 -5.58 -10.76
N ASN A 8 14.33 -4.52 -11.54
CA ASN A 8 13.04 -4.27 -12.13
C ASN A 8 12.88 -5.13 -13.39
N VAL A 9 11.73 -5.77 -13.53
CA VAL A 9 11.35 -6.43 -14.78
C VAL A 9 10.43 -5.46 -15.53
N PRO A 10 10.84 -4.94 -16.70
CA PRO A 10 10.00 -4.05 -17.50
C PRO A 10 8.66 -4.71 -17.86
N GLU A 11 7.62 -3.89 -18.04
CA GLU A 11 6.27 -4.36 -18.36
C GLU A 11 6.25 -5.21 -19.66
N ASP A 12 7.05 -4.82 -20.64
CA ASP A 12 7.20 -5.53 -21.93
C ASP A 12 7.89 -6.90 -21.82
N ASP A 13 8.53 -7.19 -20.68
CA ASP A 13 9.23 -8.45 -20.41
C ASP A 13 8.55 -9.28 -19.30
N MET A 14 7.33 -8.93 -18.89
CA MET A 14 6.61 -9.63 -17.83
C MET A 14 6.34 -11.11 -18.16
N ASP A 15 6.16 -11.44 -19.44
CA ASP A 15 6.01 -12.79 -19.97
C ASP A 15 7.30 -13.62 -19.93
N LYS A 16 8.43 -12.97 -19.65
CA LYS A 16 9.73 -13.61 -19.43
C LYS A 16 10.09 -13.70 -17.96
N ALA A 17 9.32 -13.04 -17.08
CA ALA A 17 9.59 -13.00 -15.65
C ALA A 17 9.40 -14.35 -14.95
N ASP A 18 8.67 -15.29 -15.57
CA ASP A 18 8.55 -16.68 -15.15
C ASP A 18 9.66 -17.58 -15.73
N GLN A 19 10.51 -17.07 -16.62
CA GLN A 19 11.60 -17.80 -17.25
C GLN A 19 12.87 -17.70 -16.40
N HIS A 20 13.36 -18.86 -15.94
CA HIS A 20 14.56 -18.96 -15.12
C HIS A 20 15.77 -18.25 -15.75
N GLU A 21 16.01 -18.46 -17.03
CA GLU A 21 17.16 -17.90 -17.77
C GLU A 21 17.13 -16.37 -17.79
N TYR A 22 15.94 -15.77 -17.91
CA TYR A 22 15.75 -14.32 -17.90
C TYR A 22 16.05 -13.73 -16.52
N LEU A 23 15.58 -14.37 -15.45
CA LEU A 23 15.86 -13.92 -14.08
C LEU A 23 17.36 -13.97 -13.73
N VAL A 24 18.08 -14.99 -14.23
CA VAL A 24 19.54 -15.08 -14.07
C VAL A 24 20.26 -13.95 -14.81
N ALA A 25 19.79 -13.59 -16.02
CA ALA A 25 20.38 -12.52 -16.82
C ALA A 25 20.20 -11.12 -16.19
N LEU A 26 19.08 -10.88 -15.49
CA LEU A 26 18.81 -9.60 -14.82
C LEU A 26 19.74 -9.28 -13.64
N GLY A 27 20.38 -10.29 -13.03
CA GLY A 27 21.18 -10.13 -11.81
C GLY A 27 22.41 -9.21 -11.89
N TRP A 28 22.68 -8.58 -13.03
CA TRP A 28 23.91 -7.84 -13.32
C TRP A 28 23.76 -6.30 -13.28
N ASP A 29 22.54 -5.78 -13.09
CA ASP A 29 22.28 -4.34 -13.05
C ASP A 29 22.35 -3.72 -11.64
N ARG A 30 22.33 -2.38 -11.53
CA ARG A 30 22.28 -1.70 -10.21
C ARG A 30 20.88 -1.86 -9.59
N GLY A 31 20.77 -2.74 -8.59
CA GLY A 31 19.48 -3.05 -8.01
C GLY A 31 18.96 -2.04 -6.96
N THR A 32 17.66 -2.13 -6.71
CA THR A 32 16.83 -1.35 -5.79
C THR A 32 16.90 -1.95 -4.39
N THR A 33 16.83 -1.16 -3.30
CA THR A 33 16.85 -1.70 -1.93
C THR A 33 15.45 -2.03 -1.40
N TRP A 34 15.35 -2.72 -0.26
CA TRP A 34 14.08 -2.86 0.46
C TRP A 34 13.43 -1.50 0.79
N GLN A 35 14.23 -0.49 1.16
CA GLN A 35 13.69 0.83 1.49
C GLN A 35 13.03 1.49 0.27
N ASP A 36 13.64 1.33 -0.90
CA ASP A 36 13.10 1.86 -2.15
C ASP A 36 11.87 1.06 -2.59
N LEU A 37 11.91 -0.27 -2.46
CA LEU A 37 10.80 -1.16 -2.77
C LEU A 37 9.56 -0.83 -1.94
N LEU A 38 9.74 -0.51 -0.66
CA LEU A 38 8.65 -0.09 0.23
C LEU A 38 8.13 1.33 -0.10
N ARG A 39 8.68 2.08 -1.05
CA ARG A 39 8.00 3.31 -1.53
C ARG A 39 6.84 3.01 -2.47
N SER A 40 6.84 1.82 -3.08
CA SER A 40 5.79 1.36 -3.98
C SER A 40 4.58 0.80 -3.21
N LYS A 41 3.37 0.99 -3.75
CA LYS A 41 2.13 0.47 -3.16
C LYS A 41 1.85 -0.99 -3.50
N ARG A 42 2.29 -1.45 -4.68
CA ARG A 42 2.17 -2.84 -5.14
C ARG A 42 3.54 -3.28 -5.62
N VAL A 43 4.00 -4.41 -5.10
CA VAL A 43 5.25 -5.03 -5.51
C VAL A 43 5.01 -6.52 -5.67
N LEU A 44 5.45 -7.06 -6.79
CA LEU A 44 5.56 -8.48 -7.03
C LEU A 44 7.05 -8.83 -7.10
N ILE A 45 7.51 -9.70 -6.20
CA ILE A 45 8.90 -10.17 -6.13
C ILE A 45 8.92 -11.61 -6.63
N ILE A 46 9.60 -11.82 -7.74
CA ILE A 46 9.77 -13.14 -8.36
C ILE A 46 11.22 -13.59 -8.16
N SER A 47 11.43 -14.77 -7.60
CA SER A 47 12.76 -15.40 -7.59
C SER A 47 12.66 -16.90 -7.32
N GLU A 48 13.76 -17.61 -7.49
CA GLU A 48 13.85 -19.05 -7.26
C GLU A 48 13.51 -19.52 -5.83
N ALA A 49 13.22 -20.81 -5.72
CA ALA A 49 13.14 -21.49 -4.43
C ALA A 49 14.44 -21.29 -3.64
N GLY A 50 14.33 -21.16 -2.31
CA GLY A 50 15.52 -21.03 -1.46
C GLY A 50 16.26 -19.70 -1.56
N ALA A 51 15.78 -18.73 -2.36
CA ALA A 51 16.37 -17.39 -2.43
C ALA A 51 16.27 -16.60 -1.10
N GLY A 52 15.42 -17.03 -0.16
CA GLY A 52 15.25 -16.40 1.15
C GLY A 52 14.10 -15.38 1.25
N LYS A 53 13.24 -15.28 0.22
CA LYS A 53 12.10 -14.35 0.17
C LYS A 53 11.24 -14.36 1.45
N THR A 54 10.77 -15.53 1.85
CA THR A 54 9.95 -15.73 3.06
C THR A 54 10.63 -15.16 4.30
N TYR A 55 11.90 -15.51 4.52
CA TYR A 55 12.67 -15.06 5.67
C TYR A 55 12.84 -13.53 5.66
N GLU A 56 13.15 -12.95 4.50
CA GLU A 56 13.32 -11.50 4.40
C GLU A 56 12.00 -10.74 4.57
N CYS A 57 10.90 -11.22 4.00
CA CYS A 57 9.58 -10.63 4.22
C CYS A 57 9.18 -10.67 5.69
N GLN A 58 9.43 -11.78 6.40
CA GLN A 58 9.23 -11.86 7.84
C GLN A 58 10.12 -10.87 8.60
N ALA A 59 11.40 -10.76 8.24
CA ALA A 59 12.33 -9.82 8.86
C ALA A 59 11.90 -8.35 8.64
N GLN A 60 11.47 -7.99 7.42
CA GLN A 60 10.95 -6.66 7.12
C GLN A 60 9.64 -6.38 7.84
N SER A 61 8.73 -7.36 7.92
CA SER A 61 7.49 -7.25 8.69
C SER A 61 7.78 -6.96 10.16
N ARG A 62 8.71 -7.68 10.78
CA ARG A 62 9.14 -7.45 12.17
C ARG A 62 9.76 -6.08 12.35
N LEU A 63 10.65 -5.67 11.44
CA LEU A 63 11.29 -4.36 11.50
C LEU A 63 10.30 -3.19 11.40
N LEU A 64 9.27 -3.30 10.56
CA LEU A 64 8.19 -2.31 10.50
C LEU A 64 7.33 -2.36 11.78
N TRP A 65 7.02 -3.55 12.27
CA TRP A 65 6.25 -3.75 13.49
C TRP A 65 6.93 -3.12 14.72
N ASP A 66 8.24 -3.29 14.86
CA ASP A 66 9.06 -2.74 15.94
C ASP A 66 9.14 -1.21 15.89
N ARG A 67 8.94 -0.62 14.69
CA ARG A 67 8.81 0.84 14.50
C ARG A 67 7.40 1.36 14.80
N GLY A 68 6.47 0.47 15.15
CA GLY A 68 5.06 0.79 15.37
C GLY A 68 4.25 0.92 14.08
N GLU A 69 4.83 0.60 12.92
CA GLU A 69 4.11 0.60 11.65
C GLU A 69 3.25 -0.69 11.54
N PRO A 70 2.00 -0.62 11.06
CA PRO A 70 1.19 -1.81 10.82
C PRO A 70 1.81 -2.66 9.71
N ALA A 71 2.31 -3.84 10.05
CA ALA A 71 2.92 -4.77 9.10
C ALA A 71 2.50 -6.20 9.40
N PHE A 72 2.10 -6.93 8.36
CA PHE A 72 1.53 -8.27 8.48
C PHE A 72 2.19 -9.19 7.46
N PHE A 73 2.68 -10.34 7.92
CA PHE A 73 3.16 -11.42 7.07
C PHE A 73 2.09 -12.50 7.00
N VAL A 74 1.68 -12.87 5.78
CA VAL A 74 0.56 -13.80 5.58
C VAL A 74 0.89 -14.76 4.45
N GLU A 75 0.63 -16.04 4.65
CA GLU A 75 0.73 -17.03 3.58
C GLU A 75 -0.48 -16.92 2.64
N LEU A 76 -0.23 -16.87 1.33
CA LEU A 76 -1.28 -16.78 0.31
C LEU A 76 -2.23 -17.98 0.35
N ALA A 77 -1.73 -19.18 0.62
CA ALA A 77 -2.55 -20.39 0.70
C ALA A 77 -3.56 -20.29 1.86
N SER A 78 -3.13 -19.87 3.05
CA SER A 78 -4.02 -19.66 4.19
C SER A 78 -5.00 -18.50 3.94
N LEU A 79 -4.53 -17.41 3.32
CA LEU A 79 -5.39 -16.29 2.98
C LEU A 79 -6.43 -16.65 1.90
N ALA A 80 -6.17 -17.66 1.08
CA ALA A 80 -7.15 -18.19 0.14
C ALA A 80 -8.27 -18.95 0.85
N SER A 81 -7.96 -19.67 1.93
CA SER A 81 -8.93 -20.55 2.61
C SER A 81 -9.80 -19.81 3.64
N GLN A 82 -9.33 -18.72 4.24
CA GLN A 82 -10.06 -18.02 5.30
C GLN A 82 -9.82 -16.49 5.30
N PRO A 83 -10.71 -15.70 5.95
CA PRO A 83 -10.52 -14.27 6.12
C PRO A 83 -9.21 -13.92 6.85
N LEU A 84 -8.57 -12.81 6.47
CA LEU A 84 -7.32 -12.36 7.11
C LEU A 84 -7.41 -12.30 8.62
N ARG A 85 -8.52 -11.78 9.17
CA ARG A 85 -8.68 -11.59 10.62
C ARG A 85 -8.57 -12.90 11.40
N ASP A 86 -8.91 -14.03 10.80
CA ASP A 86 -8.87 -15.34 11.44
C ASP A 86 -7.47 -15.97 11.38
N LEU A 87 -6.55 -15.36 10.62
CA LEU A 87 -5.14 -15.74 10.55
C LEU A 87 -4.25 -14.96 11.53
N LEU A 88 -4.76 -13.86 12.06
CA LEU A 88 -4.00 -12.95 12.92
C LEU A 88 -4.13 -13.35 14.39
N ASP A 89 -3.06 -13.17 15.14
CA ASP A 89 -3.13 -13.22 16.60
C ASP A 89 -3.85 -11.98 17.18
N ASN A 90 -3.96 -11.89 18.51
CA ASN A 90 -4.68 -10.81 19.16
C ASN A 90 -4.02 -9.43 18.95
N ASP A 91 -2.69 -9.36 18.95
CA ASP A 91 -1.95 -8.11 18.82
C ASP A 91 -1.99 -7.62 17.36
N GLU A 92 -1.83 -8.54 16.42
CA GLU A 92 -2.02 -8.32 14.99
C GLU A 92 -3.45 -7.85 14.67
N ALA A 93 -4.47 -8.54 15.20
CA ALA A 93 -5.86 -8.16 14.99
C ALA A 93 -6.18 -6.78 15.58
N ALA A 94 -5.63 -6.46 16.76
CA ALA A 94 -5.77 -5.14 17.38
C ALA A 94 -5.11 -4.05 16.54
N ARG A 95 -3.88 -4.27 16.05
CA ARG A 95 -3.17 -3.30 15.21
C ARG A 95 -3.83 -3.12 13.84
N LEU A 96 -4.34 -4.20 13.23
CA LEU A 96 -5.14 -4.12 12.02
C LEU A 96 -6.40 -3.27 12.25
N GLY A 97 -7.08 -3.48 13.39
CA GLY A 97 -8.24 -2.69 13.79
C GLY A 97 -7.92 -1.20 13.94
N ALA A 98 -6.83 -0.86 14.63
CA ALA A 98 -6.38 0.51 14.82
C ALA A 98 -6.04 1.19 13.47
N TRP A 99 -5.28 0.50 12.61
CA TRP A 99 -4.97 1.00 11.27
C TRP A 99 -6.24 1.24 10.42
N ARG A 100 -7.24 0.35 10.53
CA ARG A 100 -8.51 0.50 9.78
C ARG A 100 -9.29 1.75 10.14
N VAL A 101 -9.10 2.33 11.32
CA VAL A 101 -9.75 3.60 11.70
C VAL A 101 -8.81 4.81 11.65
N SER A 102 -7.50 4.60 11.49
CA SER A 102 -6.51 5.66 11.30
C SER A 102 -6.76 6.46 10.01
N GLN A 103 -6.46 7.76 10.00
CA GLN A 103 -6.63 8.58 8.81
C GLN A 103 -5.39 8.63 7.92
N SER A 104 -4.20 8.44 8.49
CA SER A 104 -2.91 8.67 7.84
C SER A 104 -2.04 7.42 7.68
N ASP A 105 -2.25 6.41 8.53
CA ASP A 105 -1.30 5.30 8.61
C ASP A 105 -1.35 4.43 7.37
N THR A 106 -0.17 3.97 6.93
CA THR A 106 -0.04 2.99 5.87
C THR A 106 0.24 1.62 6.49
N ALA A 107 -0.50 0.60 6.07
CA ALA A 107 -0.22 -0.78 6.45
C ALA A 107 0.54 -1.50 5.33
N THR A 108 1.49 -2.35 5.71
CA THR A 108 2.22 -3.22 4.78
C THR A 108 1.80 -4.67 4.94
N PHE A 109 1.37 -5.30 3.85
CA PHE A 109 1.04 -6.72 3.81
C PHE A 109 2.06 -7.44 2.94
N PHE A 110 2.81 -8.36 3.55
CA PHE A 110 3.68 -9.29 2.85
C PHE A 110 2.90 -10.59 2.64
N LEU A 111 2.65 -10.94 1.38
CA LEU A 111 1.92 -12.13 0.97
C LEU A 111 2.88 -13.12 0.34
N ASP A 112 3.13 -14.24 1.01
CA ASP A 112 4.12 -15.22 0.57
C ASP A 112 3.46 -16.47 0.01
N SER A 113 3.92 -16.93 -1.15
CA SER A 113 3.48 -18.17 -1.75
C SER A 113 4.39 -19.34 -1.35
N PHE A 114 4.64 -19.56 -0.06
CA PHE A 114 5.63 -20.55 0.41
C PHE A 114 5.47 -21.96 -0.22
N ASP A 115 4.24 -22.43 -0.44
CA ASP A 115 3.95 -23.66 -1.20
C ASP A 115 3.18 -23.37 -2.50
N GLU A 116 3.90 -22.97 -3.55
CA GLU A 116 3.30 -22.60 -4.84
C GLU A 116 2.60 -23.76 -5.55
N LEU A 117 2.90 -25.02 -5.21
CA LEU A 117 2.23 -26.17 -5.81
C LEU A 117 0.76 -26.26 -5.39
N THR A 118 0.41 -25.61 -4.28
CA THR A 118 -0.98 -25.54 -3.78
C THR A 118 -1.74 -24.31 -4.30
N LEU A 119 -1.04 -23.33 -4.86
CA LEU A 119 -1.61 -22.04 -5.23
C LEU A 119 -2.08 -22.02 -6.70
N SER A 120 -3.26 -22.56 -6.94
CA SER A 120 -3.97 -22.36 -8.22
C SER A 120 -4.33 -20.89 -8.48
N VAL A 121 -4.64 -20.53 -9.75
CA VAL A 121 -5.19 -19.21 -10.11
C VAL A 121 -6.45 -18.88 -9.31
N GLY A 122 -7.30 -19.88 -9.04
CA GLY A 122 -8.52 -19.73 -8.26
C GLY A 122 -8.25 -19.36 -6.80
N SER A 123 -7.36 -20.10 -6.13
CA SER A 123 -6.95 -19.81 -4.76
C SER A 123 -6.19 -18.48 -4.65
N PHE A 124 -5.34 -18.15 -5.62
CA PHE A 124 -4.68 -16.84 -5.67
C PHE A 124 -5.71 -15.71 -5.78
N ARG A 125 -6.67 -15.81 -6.71
CA ARG A 125 -7.80 -14.86 -6.84
C ARG A 125 -8.56 -14.73 -5.52
N GLN A 126 -8.81 -15.83 -4.83
CA GLN A 126 -9.53 -15.82 -3.56
C GLN A 126 -8.73 -15.13 -2.45
N ALA A 127 -7.42 -15.38 -2.36
CA ALA A 127 -6.54 -14.69 -1.41
C ALA A 127 -6.56 -13.17 -1.62
N LEU A 128 -6.43 -12.70 -2.86
CA LEU A 128 -6.49 -11.27 -3.17
C LEU A 128 -7.86 -10.66 -2.81
N LYS A 129 -8.97 -11.38 -3.05
CA LYS A 129 -10.31 -10.96 -2.64
C LYS A 129 -10.44 -10.87 -1.11
N ASN A 130 -9.89 -11.83 -0.38
CA ASN A 130 -9.91 -11.83 1.07
C ASN A 130 -9.08 -10.67 1.63
N LEU A 131 -7.92 -10.37 1.04
CA LEU A 131 -7.16 -9.18 1.39
C LEU A 131 -7.95 -7.89 1.10
N LYS A 132 -8.55 -7.78 -0.10
CA LYS A 132 -9.37 -6.61 -0.48
C LYS A 132 -10.48 -6.33 0.53
N LYS A 133 -11.14 -7.38 1.02
CA LYS A 133 -12.16 -7.26 2.08
C LYS A 133 -11.54 -6.79 3.40
N ALA A 134 -10.38 -7.33 3.79
CA ALA A 134 -9.72 -6.98 5.03
C ALA A 134 -9.27 -5.52 5.10
N VAL A 135 -8.74 -4.98 3.98
CA VAL A 135 -8.31 -3.57 3.87
C VAL A 135 -9.46 -2.59 3.74
N ASN A 136 -10.69 -3.07 3.52
CA ASN A 136 -11.94 -2.32 3.65
C ASN A 136 -11.95 -0.94 2.96
N GLY A 137 -11.59 -0.89 1.68
CA GLY A 137 -11.59 0.34 0.88
C GLY A 137 -10.34 1.23 1.06
N LYS A 138 -9.42 0.90 1.96
CA LYS A 138 -8.17 1.66 2.19
C LYS A 138 -7.02 1.26 1.26
N LEU A 139 -7.31 0.90 0.01
CA LEU A 139 -6.29 0.43 -0.94
C LEU A 139 -5.18 1.46 -1.21
N GLY A 140 -5.45 2.75 -1.02
CA GLY A 140 -4.48 3.84 -1.16
C GLY A 140 -3.49 3.95 0.01
N GLN A 141 -3.88 3.47 1.20
CA GLN A 141 -3.08 3.39 2.43
C GLN A 141 -2.58 1.95 2.68
N THR A 142 -2.67 1.09 1.67
CA THR A 142 -2.23 -0.29 1.74
C THR A 142 -1.02 -0.45 0.84
N ARG A 143 0.09 -0.92 1.40
CA ARG A 143 1.24 -1.44 0.68
C ARG A 143 1.13 -2.97 0.64
N ILE A 144 1.35 -3.55 -0.53
CA ILE A 144 1.24 -4.99 -0.74
C ILE A 144 2.51 -5.46 -1.44
N VAL A 145 3.21 -6.38 -0.81
CA VAL A 145 4.39 -7.06 -1.35
C VAL A 145 4.02 -8.52 -1.50
N ILE A 146 4.00 -9.01 -2.73
CA ILE A 146 3.72 -10.41 -3.03
C ILE A 146 5.03 -11.07 -3.41
N THR A 147 5.36 -12.20 -2.80
CA THR A 147 6.52 -13.02 -3.16
C THR A 147 6.06 -14.29 -3.85
N THR A 148 6.72 -14.66 -4.95
CA THR A 148 6.43 -15.87 -5.72
C THR A 148 7.67 -16.51 -6.33
N ARG A 149 7.57 -17.80 -6.64
CA ARG A 149 8.41 -18.45 -7.65
C ARG A 149 8.06 -17.99 -9.08
N PRO A 150 8.93 -18.25 -10.07
CA PRO A 150 8.63 -18.06 -11.47
C PRO A 150 7.51 -19.03 -11.88
N ILE A 151 6.27 -18.58 -11.70
CA ILE A 151 5.04 -19.26 -12.14
C ILE A 151 4.14 -18.20 -12.78
N PRO A 152 3.20 -18.60 -13.66
CA PRO A 152 2.22 -17.67 -14.22
C PRO A 152 1.28 -17.12 -13.14
N ILE A 153 1.72 -16.06 -12.46
CA ILE A 153 0.85 -15.21 -11.66
C ILE A 153 0.26 -14.17 -12.59
N ASP A 154 -1.08 -14.10 -12.59
CA ASP A 154 -1.81 -13.12 -13.37
C ASP A 154 -1.63 -11.74 -12.73
N GLU A 155 -0.60 -11.01 -13.15
CA GLU A 155 -0.35 -9.64 -12.70
C GLU A 155 -1.57 -8.73 -12.96
N LYS A 156 -2.31 -9.00 -14.05
CA LYS A 156 -3.57 -8.29 -14.36
C LYS A 156 -4.61 -8.53 -13.28
N LEU A 157 -4.63 -9.72 -12.67
CA LEU A 157 -5.50 -10.03 -11.55
C LEU A 157 -5.18 -9.20 -10.30
N VAL A 158 -3.88 -8.98 -10.03
CA VAL A 158 -3.45 -8.10 -8.93
C VAL A 158 -3.93 -6.68 -9.20
N ARG A 159 -3.77 -6.17 -10.42
CA ARG A 159 -4.24 -4.85 -10.82
C ARG A 159 -5.77 -4.70 -10.75
N GLU A 160 -6.51 -5.71 -11.19
CA GLU A 160 -7.97 -5.73 -11.19
C GLU A 160 -8.53 -5.72 -9.75
N ILE A 161 -8.00 -6.59 -8.88
CA ILE A 161 -8.56 -6.78 -7.55
C ILE A 161 -8.03 -5.75 -6.57
N LEU A 162 -6.74 -5.43 -6.64
CA LEU A 162 -6.02 -4.57 -5.72
C LEU A 162 -5.44 -3.36 -6.45
N PRO A 163 -6.26 -2.54 -7.13
CA PRO A 163 -5.76 -1.39 -7.86
C PRO A 163 -5.01 -0.44 -6.91
N VAL A 164 -4.07 0.30 -7.47
CA VAL A 164 -3.53 1.50 -6.84
C VAL A 164 -4.53 2.61 -7.14
N PRO A 165 -5.23 3.17 -6.13
CA PRO A 165 -6.14 4.28 -6.40
C PRO A 165 -5.36 5.46 -6.93
N ASP A 166 -5.93 6.13 -7.93
CA ASP A 166 -5.46 7.45 -8.33
C ASP A 166 -5.49 8.34 -7.10
N LEU A 167 -4.36 8.97 -6.79
CA LEU A 167 -4.38 10.04 -5.82
C LEU A 167 -5.30 11.12 -6.40
N PRO A 168 -6.29 11.64 -5.66
CA PRO A 168 -6.93 12.86 -6.09
C PRO A 168 -5.80 13.86 -6.35
N SER A 169 -5.77 14.45 -7.54
CA SER A 169 -4.89 15.58 -7.80
C SER A 169 -5.11 16.56 -6.64
N PRO A 170 -4.04 17.12 -6.04
CA PRO A 170 -4.20 18.24 -5.13
C PRO A 170 -5.08 19.23 -5.86
N LEU A 171 -6.29 19.44 -5.34
CA LEU A 171 -7.30 20.28 -5.95
C LEU A 171 -6.62 21.58 -6.36
N GLU A 172 -6.59 21.87 -7.65
CA GLU A 172 -6.42 23.23 -8.12
C GLU A 172 -7.58 24.03 -7.51
N GLY A 173 -7.29 24.74 -6.42
CA GLY A 173 -8.09 25.83 -5.89
C GLY A 173 -9.43 25.47 -5.24
N SER A 174 -9.63 26.10 -4.06
CA SER A 174 -10.92 26.62 -3.61
C SER A 174 -11.96 25.66 -3.00
N GLN A 175 -11.65 25.06 -1.85
CA GLN A 175 -12.64 24.99 -0.77
C GLN A 175 -12.21 25.83 0.43
N GLU A 176 -10.94 25.78 0.82
CA GLU A 176 -10.40 26.55 1.95
C GLU A 176 -10.47 28.08 1.71
N GLU A 177 -10.22 28.55 0.49
CA GLU A 177 -10.40 29.97 0.13
C GLU A 177 -11.86 30.43 0.18
N SER A 178 -12.82 29.53 -0.08
CA SER A 178 -14.24 29.84 -0.03
C SER A 178 -14.72 30.03 1.43
N PHE A 179 -14.21 29.20 2.34
CA PHE A 179 -14.44 29.35 3.79
C PHE A 179 -13.78 30.62 4.35
N ALA A 180 -12.53 30.90 3.98
CA ALA A 180 -11.82 32.11 4.41
C ALA A 180 -12.50 33.39 3.90
N ASN A 181 -12.95 33.42 2.65
CA ASN A 181 -13.69 34.56 2.09
C ASN A 181 -15.09 34.73 2.68
N HIS A 182 -15.77 33.66 3.10
CA HIS A 182 -17.07 33.76 3.78
C HIS A 182 -16.95 34.29 5.21
N ALA A 183 -15.88 33.97 5.93
CA ALA A 183 -15.65 34.48 7.29
C ALA A 183 -15.32 35.98 7.29
N MET A 184 -14.53 36.45 6.32
CA MET A 184 -14.12 37.86 6.23
C MET A 184 -15.24 38.81 5.79
N ARG A 185 -16.26 38.33 5.05
CA ARG A 185 -17.35 39.19 4.53
C ARG A 185 -18.45 39.49 5.55
N ARG A 186 -18.53 38.77 6.67
CA ARG A 186 -19.52 39.00 7.75
C ARG A 186 -19.02 39.93 8.87
N GLY A 187 -17.76 40.37 8.84
CA GLY A 187 -17.12 41.11 9.94
C GLY A 187 -17.12 42.65 9.84
N LEU A 188 -17.60 43.26 8.75
CA LEU A 188 -17.54 44.72 8.57
C LEU A 188 -18.93 45.37 8.64
N GLY A 189 -19.52 45.37 9.83
CA GLY A 189 -20.52 46.37 10.22
C GLY A 189 -19.80 47.68 10.56
N LYS A 190 -19.97 48.71 9.72
CA LYS A 190 -19.42 50.06 9.98
C LYS A 190 -20.03 50.64 11.27
N PRO A 191 -19.24 51.28 12.15
CA PRO A 191 -19.78 52.13 13.20
C PRO A 191 -20.29 53.45 12.59
N SER A 192 -21.50 53.84 12.99
CA SER A 192 -22.11 55.14 12.71
C SER A 192 -21.34 56.26 13.43
N ARG A 193 -21.01 57.34 12.71
CA ARG A 193 -20.49 58.59 13.29
C ARG A 193 -21.65 59.39 13.91
N PRO A 194 -21.45 60.10 15.04
CA PRO A 194 -22.46 61.00 15.57
C PRO A 194 -22.47 62.32 14.78
N ASP A 195 -23.68 62.86 14.61
CA ASP A 195 -23.96 64.21 14.11
C ASP A 195 -23.28 65.26 15.00
N SER A 196 -22.70 66.27 14.35
CA SER A 196 -22.32 67.53 15.00
C SER A 196 -23.18 68.64 14.41
N ASP A 197 -24.28 68.94 15.09
CA ASP A 197 -24.95 70.24 15.06
C ASP A 197 -24.05 71.28 15.76
N GLU A 198 -23.80 72.43 15.10
CA GLU A 198 -24.21 73.77 15.58
C GLU A 198 -23.42 74.93 14.90
N VAL A 199 -24.18 75.70 14.10
CA VAL A 199 -24.42 77.17 14.08
C VAL A 199 -23.29 78.22 14.13
N SER A 200 -23.54 79.30 13.37
CA SER A 200 -23.04 80.70 13.40
C SER A 200 -22.06 81.05 12.26
N ALA A 201 -22.26 82.08 11.44
CA ALA A 201 -23.19 83.21 11.43
C ALA A 201 -23.38 83.71 9.98
#